data_AF-A0A945FL56-F1
#
_entry.id   AF-A0A945FL56-F1
#
_cell.length_a   1.000
_cell.length_b   1.000
_cell.length_c   1.000
_cell.angle_alpha   90.00
_cell.angle_beta   90.00
_cell.angle_gamma   90.00
#
_symmetry.space_group_name_H-M   'P 1'
#
loop_
_entity.id
_entity.type
_entity.pdbx_description
1 polymer ?
#
loop_
_entity_poly.entity_id
_entity_poly.type
_entity_poly.pdbx_seq_one_letter_code
_entity_poly.pdbx_strand_id
1 'polypeptide(L)'
;LKTDKLLCIPPSKSSDIIDINNINKEGTYDVLVDGTMINMFYHDEKWDISSRSNIGCKNSWDGKLSFLDMFHEVSNDIQYNKDLKKNCCYSFVLQHSKNRIVSPLWENKIIFVQQYNLDTMERVDLDELYHIEKIPKLHYNDYNINLHYGIKGLTFYKDGVRYKWINPNYKYVTSLKMNHNDKFLNYSELRKKHLLKEYLVYFPEDSHQFTEYQRKYYLIKNHLYDCYVKHFIKKELELKDINYSLKPHLFKLHDFYKTTNQKINSNIVNDYVHELDGKQIMFICNYLF
;
A
#
# COMPACT_ATOMS: atom_id res chain seq x y z
N LEU A 1 33.86 -11.13 9.22
CA LEU A 1 32.94 -10.85 8.08
C LEU A 1 33.81 -10.44 6.90
N LYS A 2 34.28 -11.41 6.12
CA LYS A 2 35.31 -11.19 5.10
C LYS A 2 34.96 -12.03 3.86
N THR A 3 33.88 -11.66 3.20
CA THR A 3 33.57 -12.14 1.86
C THR A 3 32.82 -11.02 1.14
N ASP A 4 33.45 -10.37 0.17
CA ASP A 4 32.79 -9.52 -0.84
C ASP A 4 32.01 -10.41 -1.84
N LYS A 5 31.30 -11.41 -1.30
CA LYS A 5 30.60 -12.43 -2.09
C LYS A 5 29.26 -11.86 -2.51
N LEU A 6 29.02 -11.82 -3.81
CA LEU A 6 27.70 -11.53 -4.34
C LEU A 6 26.74 -12.67 -3.99
N LEU A 7 25.64 -12.33 -3.31
CA LEU A 7 24.65 -13.30 -2.85
C LEU A 7 23.38 -13.30 -3.70
N CYS A 8 23.06 -12.18 -4.37
CA CYS A 8 21.81 -12.05 -5.09
C CYS A 8 21.88 -10.96 -6.16
N ILE A 9 21.28 -11.23 -7.32
CA ILE A 9 21.09 -10.27 -8.41
C ILE A 9 19.58 -10.13 -8.65
N PRO A 10 18.93 -9.08 -8.11
CA PRO A 10 17.51 -8.85 -8.35
C PRO A 10 17.26 -8.46 -9.81
N PRO A 11 16.00 -8.51 -10.30
CA PRO A 11 15.64 -8.02 -11.62
C PRO A 11 16.12 -6.59 -11.84
N SER A 12 16.78 -6.34 -12.98
CA SER A 12 17.33 -5.04 -13.29
C SER A 12 16.24 -3.95 -13.34
N LYS A 13 16.67 -2.71 -13.13
CA LYS A 13 15.80 -1.55 -13.28
C LYS A 13 15.30 -1.51 -14.72
N SER A 14 13.99 -1.31 -14.88
CA SER A 14 13.38 -1.22 -16.19
C SER A 14 13.28 0.20 -16.72
N SER A 15 13.34 0.32 -18.03
CA SER A 15 13.01 1.51 -18.81
C SER A 15 11.51 1.57 -19.08
N ASP A 16 10.95 2.79 -19.08
CA ASP A 16 9.53 3.01 -19.31
C ASP A 16 9.19 3.02 -20.81
N ILE A 17 8.10 2.35 -21.16
CA ILE A 17 7.41 2.49 -22.42
C ILE A 17 6.08 3.19 -22.11
N ILE A 18 5.92 4.40 -22.66
CA ILE A 18 4.73 5.22 -22.42
C ILE A 18 3.58 4.77 -23.33
N ASP A 19 3.88 4.58 -24.62
CA ASP A 19 2.90 4.12 -25.60
C ASP A 19 3.05 2.62 -25.85
N ILE A 20 2.00 1.86 -25.52
CA ILE A 20 1.97 0.42 -25.74
C ILE A 20 2.04 0.05 -27.22
N ASN A 21 1.68 0.94 -28.14
CA ASN A 21 1.80 0.68 -29.58
C ASN A 21 3.26 0.50 -30.04
N ASN A 22 4.23 0.88 -29.21
CA ASN A 22 5.65 0.69 -29.49
C ASN A 22 6.15 -0.74 -29.19
N ILE A 23 5.28 -1.64 -28.71
CA ILE A 23 5.61 -3.05 -28.52
C ILE A 23 5.07 -3.89 -29.69
N ASN A 24 5.74 -5.00 -29.99
CA ASN A 24 5.32 -5.94 -31.04
C ASN A 24 3.91 -6.50 -30.75
N LYS A 25 2.97 -6.28 -31.66
CA LYS A 25 1.56 -6.67 -31.49
C LYS A 25 1.31 -8.18 -31.58
N GLU A 26 2.29 -8.94 -32.07
CA GLU A 26 2.25 -10.42 -32.10
C GLU A 26 3.07 -11.03 -30.95
N GLY A 27 3.59 -10.18 -30.04
CA GLY A 27 4.42 -10.61 -28.94
C GLY A 27 3.65 -11.25 -27.79
N THR A 28 4.30 -12.20 -27.13
CA THR A 28 3.94 -12.66 -25.78
C THR A 28 4.81 -11.92 -24.77
N TYR A 29 4.18 -11.32 -23.76
CA TYR A 29 4.83 -10.48 -22.75
C TYR A 29 4.61 -11.05 -21.35
N ASP A 30 5.60 -10.90 -20.47
CA ASP A 30 5.42 -11.21 -19.06
C ASP A 30 4.53 -10.14 -18.41
N VAL A 31 3.61 -10.55 -17.54
CA VAL A 31 2.82 -9.62 -16.73
C VAL A 31 3.74 -8.92 -15.74
N LEU A 32 3.68 -7.60 -15.69
CA LEU A 32 4.28 -6.86 -14.60
C LEU A 32 3.42 -7.06 -13.35
N VAL A 33 3.75 -8.08 -12.54
CA VAL A 33 2.99 -8.46 -11.35
C VAL A 33 2.98 -7.33 -10.32
N ASP A 34 1.80 -7.07 -9.73
CA ASP A 34 1.65 -6.13 -8.62
C ASP A 34 1.91 -6.80 -7.28
N GLY A 35 2.90 -6.32 -6.52
CA GLY A 35 3.24 -6.88 -5.22
C GLY A 35 4.61 -6.39 -4.74
N THR A 36 5.10 -7.01 -3.67
CA THR A 36 6.40 -6.69 -3.08
C THR A 36 7.46 -7.64 -3.58
N MET A 37 8.58 -7.11 -4.08
CA MET A 37 9.68 -7.93 -4.56
C MET A 37 10.46 -8.52 -3.37
N ILE A 38 10.58 -9.84 -3.35
CA ILE A 38 11.36 -10.60 -2.37
C ILE A 38 12.41 -11.40 -3.14
N ASN A 39 13.68 -11.24 -2.77
CA ASN A 39 14.76 -12.04 -3.32
C ASN A 39 15.26 -13.02 -2.28
N MET A 40 15.56 -14.24 -2.68
CA MET A 40 16.02 -15.33 -1.84
C MET A 40 17.39 -15.82 -2.31
N PHE A 41 18.26 -16.12 -1.36
CA PHE A 41 19.63 -16.56 -1.61
C PHE A 41 20.14 -17.46 -0.48
N TYR A 42 21.15 -18.27 -0.79
CA TYR A 42 21.78 -19.16 0.19
C TYR A 42 23.08 -18.54 0.71
N HIS A 43 23.20 -18.42 2.04
CA HIS A 43 24.38 -17.86 2.70
C HIS A 43 24.56 -18.47 4.09
N ASP A 44 25.80 -18.78 4.48
CA ASP A 44 26.14 -19.33 5.80
C ASP A 44 25.22 -20.49 6.24
N GLU A 45 25.12 -21.49 5.37
CA GLU A 45 24.31 -22.70 5.52
C GLU A 45 22.79 -22.52 5.64
N LYS A 46 22.28 -21.30 5.48
CA LYS A 46 20.84 -21.01 5.52
C LYS A 46 20.33 -20.31 4.27
N TRP A 47 19.04 -20.48 4.01
CA TRP A 47 18.30 -19.63 3.08
C TRP A 47 17.90 -18.34 3.80
N ASP A 48 18.16 -17.21 3.16
CA ASP A 48 17.77 -15.89 3.65
C ASP A 48 17.04 -15.14 2.53
N ILE A 49 16.31 -14.09 2.92
CA ILE A 49 15.53 -13.28 1.99
C ILE A 49 15.86 -11.80 2.14
N SER A 50 15.53 -11.03 1.12
CA SER A 50 15.65 -9.58 1.15
C SER A 50 14.52 -8.95 0.36
N SER A 51 14.05 -7.80 0.83
CA SER A 51 13.35 -6.84 -0.02
C SER A 51 14.40 -5.96 -0.71
N ARG A 52 13.96 -4.99 -1.51
CA ARG A 52 14.89 -4.03 -2.14
C ARG A 52 15.71 -3.21 -1.15
N SER A 53 15.22 -3.00 0.07
CA SER A 53 15.82 -2.07 1.04
C SER A 53 16.15 -2.70 2.39
N ASN A 54 15.85 -3.98 2.60
CA ASN A 54 16.04 -4.64 3.89
C ASN A 54 16.35 -6.13 3.73
N ILE A 55 17.52 -6.55 4.20
CA ILE A 55 17.90 -7.96 4.34
C ILE A 55 17.17 -8.55 5.55
N GLY A 56 16.63 -9.76 5.40
CA GLY A 56 15.84 -10.48 6.39
C GLY A 56 14.36 -10.09 6.40
N CYS A 57 13.93 -9.08 5.63
CA CYS A 57 12.51 -8.69 5.47
C CYS A 57 11.75 -8.43 6.78
N LYS A 58 12.44 -8.05 7.86
CA LYS A 58 11.82 -7.86 9.20
C LYS A 58 11.03 -6.55 9.32
N ASN A 59 11.09 -5.71 8.29
CA ASN A 59 10.29 -4.50 8.20
C ASN A 59 8.85 -4.78 7.76
N SER A 60 7.96 -3.82 8.02
CA SER A 60 6.57 -3.82 7.60
C SER A 60 6.18 -2.45 7.05
N TRP A 61 5.12 -2.38 6.25
CA TRP A 61 4.61 -1.10 5.76
C TRP A 61 3.81 -0.35 6.83
N ASP A 62 2.92 -1.06 7.53
CA ASP A 62 1.96 -0.48 8.49
C ASP A 62 2.34 -0.75 9.96
N GLY A 63 3.49 -1.35 10.22
CA GLY A 63 3.94 -1.69 11.58
C GLY A 63 3.36 -2.99 12.15
N LYS A 64 2.50 -3.72 11.44
CA LYS A 64 1.76 -4.86 12.00
C LYS A 64 2.36 -6.21 11.67
N LEU A 65 2.47 -6.54 10.38
CA LEU A 65 2.95 -7.83 9.90
C LEU A 65 4.20 -7.61 9.04
N SER A 66 5.29 -8.33 9.33
CA SER A 66 6.53 -8.16 8.57
C SER A 66 6.46 -8.85 7.20
N PHE A 67 7.30 -8.40 6.26
CA PHE A 67 7.44 -9.07 4.97
C PHE A 67 8.00 -10.49 5.10
N LEU A 68 8.79 -10.74 6.13
CA LEU A 68 9.28 -12.07 6.49
C LEU A 68 8.13 -12.99 6.85
N ASP A 69 7.25 -12.57 7.76
CA ASP A 69 6.10 -13.36 8.20
C ASP A 69 5.14 -13.61 7.02
N MET A 70 4.81 -12.56 6.25
CA MET A 70 3.96 -12.69 5.06
C MET A 70 4.54 -13.65 4.02
N PHE A 71 5.87 -13.66 3.83
CA PHE A 71 6.51 -14.56 2.90
C PHE A 71 6.47 -16.00 3.42
N HIS A 72 6.76 -16.23 4.70
CA HIS A 72 6.68 -17.55 5.31
C HIS A 72 5.26 -18.14 5.29
N GLU A 73 4.22 -17.33 5.44
CA GLU A 73 2.83 -17.80 5.32
C GLU A 73 2.54 -18.46 3.96
N VAL A 74 3.18 -18.00 2.88
CA VAL A 74 2.89 -18.45 1.50
C VAL A 74 4.01 -19.29 0.88
N SER A 75 5.20 -19.35 1.48
CA SER A 75 6.34 -20.10 0.97
C SER A 75 6.50 -21.49 1.59
N ASN A 76 5.53 -21.93 2.40
CA ASN A 76 5.60 -23.19 3.16
C ASN A 76 5.73 -24.43 2.27
N ASP A 77 5.23 -24.37 1.04
CA ASP A 77 5.30 -25.48 0.09
C ASP A 77 6.67 -25.63 -0.58
N ILE A 78 7.54 -24.61 -0.47
CA ILE A 78 8.90 -24.68 -1.01
C ILE A 78 9.73 -25.62 -0.16
N GLN A 79 10.12 -26.75 -0.74
CA GLN A 79 11.10 -27.66 -0.14
C GLN A 79 12.50 -27.14 -0.45
N TYR A 80 12.99 -26.16 0.31
CA TYR A 80 14.23 -25.42 0.03
C TYR A 80 15.44 -26.28 -0.36
N ASN A 81 15.62 -27.46 0.23
CA ASN A 81 16.77 -28.34 -0.05
C ASN A 81 16.59 -29.19 -1.31
N LYS A 82 15.37 -29.32 -1.83
CA LYS A 82 15.02 -30.13 -3.00
C LYS A 82 14.76 -29.25 -4.22
N ASP A 83 14.05 -28.15 -4.02
CA ASP A 83 13.52 -27.31 -5.09
C ASP A 83 14.52 -26.20 -5.50
N LEU A 84 15.46 -25.84 -4.62
CA LEU A 84 16.39 -24.73 -4.85
C LEU A 84 17.85 -25.18 -4.91
N LYS A 85 18.61 -24.54 -5.80
CA LYS A 85 20.04 -24.72 -6.04
C LYS A 85 20.80 -23.63 -5.28
N LYS A 86 21.76 -24.03 -4.44
CA LYS A 86 22.51 -23.12 -3.56
C LYS A 86 23.40 -22.11 -4.30
N ASN A 87 23.72 -22.37 -5.57
CA ASN A 87 24.45 -21.45 -6.45
C ASN A 87 23.52 -20.53 -7.27
N CYS A 88 22.22 -20.54 -6.99
CA CYS A 88 21.25 -19.64 -7.60
C CYS A 88 20.69 -18.64 -6.58
N CYS A 89 20.24 -17.49 -7.09
CA CYS A 89 19.34 -16.61 -6.37
C CYS A 89 18.00 -16.51 -7.09
N TYR A 90 16.94 -16.30 -6.31
CA TYR A 90 15.56 -16.38 -6.75
C TYR A 90 14.85 -15.07 -6.46
N SER A 91 13.99 -14.62 -7.35
CA SER A 91 13.19 -13.41 -7.16
C SER A 91 11.72 -13.75 -7.30
N PHE A 92 10.96 -13.34 -6.30
CA PHE A 92 9.52 -13.52 -6.19
C PHE A 92 8.82 -12.18 -6.09
N VAL A 93 7.55 -12.15 -6.50
CA VAL A 93 6.62 -11.07 -6.16
C VAL A 93 5.62 -11.61 -5.16
N LEU A 94 5.68 -11.11 -3.93
CA LEU A 94 4.77 -11.41 -2.84
C LEU A 94 3.48 -10.60 -3.00
N GLN A 95 2.35 -11.30 -3.06
CA GLN A 95 1.01 -10.75 -3.04
C GLN A 95 0.30 -11.22 -1.77
N HIS A 96 -0.01 -10.29 -0.87
CA HIS A 96 -0.58 -10.62 0.44
C HIS A 96 -1.70 -9.65 0.80
N SER A 97 -2.81 -10.16 1.34
CA SER A 97 -4.01 -9.38 1.68
C SER A 97 -3.73 -8.28 2.71
N LYS A 98 -2.77 -8.52 3.61
CA LYS A 98 -2.29 -7.52 4.58
C LYS A 98 -1.39 -6.43 3.99
N ASN A 99 -0.96 -6.59 2.73
CA ASN A 99 -0.15 -5.62 2.00
C ASN A 99 -0.60 -5.51 0.53
N ARG A 100 -1.91 -5.40 0.31
CA ARG A 100 -2.46 -5.21 -1.03
C ARG A 100 -2.06 -3.84 -1.59
N ILE A 101 -1.39 -3.85 -2.74
CA ILE A 101 -0.97 -2.63 -3.42
C ILE A 101 -2.15 -2.03 -4.20
N VAL A 102 -2.56 -2.61 -5.33
CA VAL A 102 -3.72 -2.13 -6.10
C VAL A 102 -4.54 -3.30 -6.67
N SER A 103 -3.87 -4.25 -7.30
CA SER A 103 -4.54 -5.39 -7.93
C SER A 103 -5.43 -6.16 -6.93
N PRO A 104 -6.63 -6.59 -7.32
CA PRO A 104 -7.46 -7.46 -6.48
C PRO A 104 -6.73 -8.74 -6.11
N LEU A 105 -6.93 -9.22 -4.89
CA LEU A 105 -6.28 -10.41 -4.37
C LEU A 105 -7.30 -11.32 -3.70
N TRP A 106 -7.37 -12.58 -4.14
CA TRP A 106 -8.29 -13.59 -3.61
C TRP A 106 -7.60 -14.55 -2.64
N GLU A 107 -6.29 -14.73 -2.79
CA GLU A 107 -5.45 -15.59 -1.97
C GLU A 107 -4.07 -14.95 -1.79
N ASN A 108 -3.41 -15.25 -0.66
CA ASN A 108 -2.02 -14.85 -0.46
C ASN A 108 -1.12 -15.79 -1.25
N LYS A 109 -0.17 -15.25 -2.02
CA LYS A 109 0.75 -16.06 -2.82
C LYS A 109 2.07 -15.36 -3.13
N ILE A 110 3.02 -16.13 -3.64
CA ILE A 110 4.24 -15.65 -4.27
C ILE A 110 4.27 -16.09 -5.74
N ILE A 111 4.74 -15.20 -6.61
CA ILE A 111 4.92 -15.48 -8.02
C ILE A 111 6.41 -15.48 -8.33
N PHE A 112 6.91 -16.56 -8.91
CA PHE A 112 8.32 -16.71 -9.28
C PHE A 112 8.61 -15.95 -10.58
N VAL A 113 9.46 -14.92 -10.50
CA VAL A 113 9.65 -13.97 -11.61
C VAL A 113 11.05 -14.00 -12.23
N GLN A 114 12.08 -14.39 -11.48
CA GLN A 114 13.44 -14.42 -12.02
C GLN A 114 14.34 -15.39 -11.25
N GLN A 115 15.23 -16.06 -11.98
CA GLN A 115 16.31 -16.87 -11.46
C GLN A 115 17.64 -16.40 -12.05
N TYR A 116 18.69 -16.44 -11.22
CA TYR A 116 20.05 -16.13 -11.65
C TYR A 116 21.00 -17.20 -11.15
N ASN A 117 21.92 -17.63 -12.01
CA ASN A 117 23.05 -18.46 -11.60
C ASN A 117 24.20 -17.53 -11.16
N LEU A 118 24.67 -17.70 -9.93
CA LEU A 118 25.70 -16.86 -9.33
C LEU A 118 27.12 -17.24 -9.75
N ASP A 119 27.32 -18.44 -10.29
CA ASP A 119 28.63 -18.88 -10.82
C ASP A 119 28.87 -18.28 -12.21
N THR A 120 27.85 -18.31 -13.08
CA THR A 120 27.93 -17.75 -14.44
C THR A 120 27.55 -16.28 -14.51
N MET A 121 26.88 -15.75 -13.48
CA MET A 121 26.38 -14.38 -13.44
C MET A 121 25.39 -14.10 -14.57
N GLU A 122 24.52 -15.08 -14.85
CA GLU A 122 23.53 -15.00 -15.92
C GLU A 122 22.12 -15.30 -15.43
N ARG A 123 21.15 -14.66 -16.08
CA ARG A 123 19.74 -15.02 -15.94
C ARG A 123 19.55 -16.40 -16.56
N VAL A 124 18.88 -17.28 -15.84
CA VAL A 124 18.51 -18.62 -16.32
C VAL A 124 16.99 -18.76 -16.38
N ASP A 125 16.53 -19.79 -17.07
CA ASP A 125 15.12 -20.16 -17.06
C ASP A 125 14.65 -20.50 -15.65
N LEU A 126 13.36 -20.25 -15.40
CA LEU A 126 12.74 -20.52 -14.11
C LEU A 126 12.62 -22.04 -13.93
N ASP A 127 13.25 -22.57 -12.88
CA ASP A 127 13.01 -23.95 -12.45
C ASP A 127 11.52 -24.17 -12.08
N GLU A 128 11.04 -25.41 -12.15
CA GLU A 128 9.72 -25.76 -11.61
C GLU A 128 9.79 -25.86 -10.09
N LEU A 129 9.02 -25.01 -9.41
CA LEU A 129 8.89 -25.01 -7.97
C LEU A 129 7.50 -25.53 -7.61
N TYR A 130 7.44 -26.50 -6.69
CA TYR A 130 6.18 -27.12 -6.30
C TYR A 130 5.20 -26.09 -5.73
N HIS A 131 3.97 -26.05 -6.27
CA HIS A 131 2.89 -25.11 -5.91
C HIS A 131 3.19 -23.62 -6.05
N ILE A 132 4.30 -23.22 -6.68
CA ILE A 132 4.61 -21.80 -6.91
C ILE A 132 4.39 -21.45 -8.38
N GLU A 133 3.48 -20.50 -8.61
CA GLU A 133 3.20 -19.98 -9.95
C GLU A 133 4.41 -19.22 -10.52
N LYS A 134 4.74 -19.48 -11.78
CA LYS A 134 5.67 -18.64 -12.55
C LYS A 134 4.96 -17.37 -13.00
N ILE A 135 5.75 -16.35 -13.35
CA ILE A 135 5.25 -15.11 -13.92
C ILE A 135 4.26 -15.39 -15.08
N PRO A 136 3.01 -14.89 -15.00
CA PRO A 136 2.05 -15.09 -16.06
C PRO A 136 2.48 -14.38 -17.35
N LYS A 137 2.06 -14.94 -18.48
CA LYS A 137 2.29 -14.36 -19.81
C LYS A 137 0.97 -13.90 -20.42
N LEU A 138 0.98 -12.78 -21.13
CA LEU A 138 -0.14 -12.27 -21.90
C LEU A 138 0.26 -12.11 -23.37
N HIS A 139 -0.63 -12.52 -24.25
CA HIS A 139 -0.50 -12.29 -25.68
C HIS A 139 -1.21 -10.98 -26.04
N TYR A 140 -0.54 -10.12 -26.82
CA TYR A 140 -1.01 -8.76 -27.08
C TYR A 140 -2.39 -8.72 -27.76
N ASN A 141 -2.63 -9.60 -28.74
CA ASN A 141 -3.87 -9.61 -29.52
C ASN A 141 -5.10 -10.02 -28.70
N ASP A 142 -4.92 -10.67 -27.55
CA ASP A 142 -6.03 -11.17 -26.74
C ASP A 142 -6.77 -10.04 -26.01
N TYR A 143 -6.15 -8.86 -25.87
CA TYR A 143 -6.63 -7.81 -24.98
C TYR A 143 -7.05 -6.50 -25.64
N ASN A 144 -6.86 -6.34 -26.96
CA ASN A 144 -7.29 -5.18 -27.77
C ASN A 144 -7.26 -3.85 -26.97
N ILE A 145 -6.07 -3.56 -26.43
CA ILE A 145 -5.74 -3.05 -25.08
C ILE A 145 -6.75 -2.09 -24.43
N ASN A 146 -7.69 -2.67 -23.70
CA ASN A 146 -8.27 -2.06 -22.51
C ASN A 146 -8.12 -3.03 -21.33
N LEU A 147 -6.93 -3.08 -20.73
CA LEU A 147 -6.63 -4.02 -19.65
C LEU A 147 -7.36 -3.65 -18.36
N HIS A 148 -7.98 -4.63 -17.72
CA HIS A 148 -8.56 -4.47 -16.39
C HIS A 148 -7.51 -3.93 -15.40
N TYR A 149 -7.90 -3.03 -14.48
CA TYR A 149 -6.97 -2.39 -13.53
C TYR A 149 -6.23 -3.38 -12.63
N GLY A 150 -6.74 -4.61 -12.49
CA GLY A 150 -6.05 -5.69 -11.77
C GLY A 150 -4.74 -6.13 -12.43
N ILE A 151 -4.52 -5.81 -13.70
CA ILE A 151 -3.24 -6.04 -14.40
C ILE A 151 -2.46 -4.74 -14.34
N LYS A 152 -1.34 -4.74 -13.60
CA LYS A 152 -0.49 -3.56 -13.43
C LYS A 152 0.20 -3.12 -14.71
N GLY A 153 0.55 -4.06 -15.57
CA GLY A 153 1.15 -3.76 -16.85
C GLY A 153 1.89 -4.96 -17.44
N LEU A 154 2.81 -4.66 -18.35
CA LEU A 154 3.62 -5.64 -19.06
C LEU A 154 5.11 -5.37 -18.82
N THR A 155 5.93 -6.41 -18.87
CA THR A 155 7.39 -6.31 -18.81
C THR A 155 8.02 -7.31 -19.77
N PHE A 156 9.16 -6.94 -20.35
CA PHE A 156 9.91 -7.79 -21.26
C PHE A 156 11.35 -7.33 -21.35
N TYR A 157 12.20 -8.13 -21.97
CA TYR A 157 13.59 -7.81 -22.25
C TYR A 157 13.78 -7.62 -23.74
N LYS A 158 14.54 -6.59 -24.13
CA LYS A 158 15.00 -6.36 -25.49
C LYS A 158 16.43 -5.83 -25.41
N ASP A 159 17.35 -6.46 -26.13
CA ASP A 159 18.77 -6.07 -26.19
C ASP A 159 19.42 -5.94 -24.81
N GLY A 160 19.13 -6.88 -23.90
CA GLY A 160 19.62 -6.88 -22.52
C GLY A 160 18.95 -5.85 -21.59
N VAL A 161 18.11 -4.96 -22.12
CA VAL A 161 17.38 -3.94 -21.35
C VAL A 161 15.99 -4.45 -21.00
N ARG A 162 15.62 -4.31 -19.73
CA ARG A 162 14.26 -4.58 -19.27
C ARG A 162 13.37 -3.38 -19.54
N TYR A 163 12.22 -3.59 -20.16
CA TYR A 163 11.20 -2.58 -20.35
C TYR A 163 9.97 -2.89 -19.52
N LYS A 164 9.21 -1.85 -19.19
CA LYS A 164 7.86 -1.97 -18.64
C LYS A 164 6.92 -0.97 -19.29
N TRP A 165 5.67 -1.38 -19.43
CA TRP A 165 4.55 -0.51 -19.71
C TRP A 165 3.55 -0.63 -18.57
N ILE A 166 3.00 0.49 -18.11
CA ILE A 166 2.03 0.53 -17.00
C ILE A 166 0.63 0.73 -17.55
N ASN A 167 -0.30 -0.14 -17.14
CA ASN A 167 -1.70 -0.04 -17.51
C ASN A 167 -2.31 1.30 -17.00
N PRO A 168 -2.87 2.15 -17.89
CA PRO A 168 -3.53 3.39 -17.50
C PRO A 168 -4.64 3.19 -16.46
N ASN A 169 -5.42 2.11 -16.55
CA ASN A 169 -6.49 1.81 -15.58
C ASN A 169 -5.90 1.50 -14.19
N TYR A 170 -4.82 0.73 -14.12
CA TYR A 170 -4.09 0.51 -12.86
C TYR A 170 -3.51 1.81 -12.31
N LYS A 171 -2.93 2.66 -13.18
CA LYS A 171 -2.33 3.95 -12.78
C LYS A 171 -3.38 4.89 -12.19
N TYR A 172 -4.57 4.94 -12.78
CA TYR A 172 -5.70 5.69 -12.25
C TYR A 172 -6.10 5.20 -10.86
N VAL A 173 -6.32 3.89 -10.66
CA VAL A 173 -6.66 3.35 -9.34
C VAL A 173 -5.53 3.59 -8.32
N THR A 174 -4.27 3.53 -8.75
CA THR A 174 -3.11 3.87 -7.90
C THR A 174 -3.20 5.33 -7.42
N SER A 175 -3.63 6.25 -8.28
CA SER A 175 -3.73 7.69 -7.96
C SER A 175 -4.82 8.00 -6.93
N LEU A 176 -5.77 7.08 -6.71
CA LEU A 176 -6.77 7.19 -5.64
C LEU A 176 -6.20 6.88 -4.26
N LYS A 177 -5.04 6.20 -4.17
CA LYS A 177 -4.43 5.85 -2.87
C LYS A 177 -3.73 7.06 -2.26
N MET A 178 -3.82 7.17 -0.94
CA MET A 178 -3.08 8.15 -0.16
C MET A 178 -1.76 7.56 0.33
N ASN A 179 -0.74 8.41 0.51
CA ASN A 179 0.62 7.97 0.84
C ASN A 179 0.90 8.04 2.35
N HIS A 180 -0.01 7.46 3.14
CA HIS A 180 0.20 7.25 4.56
C HIS A 180 0.27 5.75 4.87
N ASN A 181 1.20 5.38 5.75
CA ASN A 181 1.23 4.05 6.36
C ASN A 181 0.08 3.86 7.36
N ASP A 182 -0.41 4.95 7.96
CA ASP A 182 -1.57 4.94 8.83
C ASP A 182 -2.89 5.01 8.06
N LYS A 183 -3.80 4.08 8.35
CA LYS A 183 -5.07 3.94 7.64
C LYS A 183 -6.09 5.03 8.00
N PHE A 184 -6.01 5.59 9.20
CA PHE A 184 -6.85 6.71 9.61
C PHE A 184 -6.49 8.00 8.87
N LEU A 185 -5.20 8.25 8.67
CA LEU A 185 -4.72 9.37 7.86
C LEU A 185 -5.16 9.23 6.39
N ASN A 186 -5.05 8.03 5.81
CA ASN A 186 -5.57 7.75 4.48
C ASN A 186 -7.08 8.06 4.37
N TYR A 187 -7.88 7.62 5.34
CA TYR A 187 -9.31 7.92 5.40
C TYR A 187 -9.59 9.43 5.50
N SER A 188 -8.86 10.14 6.36
CA SER A 188 -9.02 11.58 6.56
C SER A 188 -8.78 12.36 5.27
N GLU A 189 -7.71 12.04 4.55
CA GLU A 189 -7.36 12.71 3.30
C GLU A 189 -8.36 12.37 2.18
N LEU A 190 -8.77 11.10 2.06
CA LEU A 190 -9.82 10.67 1.13
C LEU A 190 -11.14 11.41 1.38
N ARG A 191 -11.50 11.61 2.65
CA ARG A 191 -12.71 12.33 3.05
C ARG A 191 -12.67 13.78 2.59
N LYS A 192 -11.56 14.47 2.83
CA LYS A 192 -11.35 15.87 2.41
C LYS A 192 -11.37 16.04 0.90
N LYS A 193 -10.79 15.09 0.16
CA LYS A 193 -10.77 15.12 -1.30
C LYS A 193 -12.09 14.66 -1.94
N HIS A 194 -13.09 14.27 -1.14
CA HIS A 194 -14.36 13.68 -1.59
C HIS A 194 -14.19 12.40 -2.44
N LEU A 195 -13.08 11.66 -2.26
CA LEU A 195 -12.75 10.46 -3.04
C LEU A 195 -13.18 9.15 -2.38
N LEU A 196 -13.77 9.18 -1.18
CA LEU A 196 -14.12 7.95 -0.42
C LEU A 196 -14.98 6.97 -1.21
N LYS A 197 -16.04 7.45 -1.87
CA LYS A 197 -16.98 6.59 -2.61
C LYS A 197 -16.27 5.87 -3.76
N GLU A 198 -15.46 6.62 -4.51
CA GLU A 198 -14.71 6.11 -5.65
C GLU A 198 -13.60 5.14 -5.22
N TYR A 199 -12.86 5.49 -4.16
CA TYR A 199 -11.85 4.61 -3.57
C TYR A 199 -12.44 3.25 -3.15
N LEU A 200 -13.59 3.26 -2.47
CA LEU A 200 -14.23 2.03 -1.96
C LEU A 200 -14.79 1.13 -3.07
N VAL A 201 -14.94 1.61 -4.31
CA VAL A 201 -15.24 0.75 -5.46
C VAL A 201 -14.09 -0.23 -5.73
N TYR A 202 -12.84 0.23 -5.54
CA TYR A 202 -11.63 -0.56 -5.82
C TYR A 202 -11.06 -1.27 -4.58
N PHE A 203 -11.29 -0.70 -3.38
CA PHE A 203 -10.82 -1.21 -2.10
C PHE A 203 -11.98 -1.44 -1.11
N PRO A 204 -12.95 -2.30 -1.43
CA PRO A 204 -14.14 -2.52 -0.61
C PRO A 204 -13.83 -3.10 0.78
N GLU A 205 -12.69 -3.78 0.94
CA GLU A 205 -12.23 -4.35 2.20
C GLU A 205 -12.02 -3.29 3.30
N ASP A 206 -11.81 -2.03 2.94
CA ASP A 206 -11.62 -0.93 3.88
C ASP A 206 -12.93 -0.37 4.45
N SER A 207 -14.06 -0.74 3.86
CA SER A 207 -15.38 -0.16 4.19
C SER A 207 -15.74 -0.28 5.66
N HIS A 208 -15.48 -1.44 6.27
CA HIS A 208 -15.76 -1.68 7.69
C HIS A 208 -14.95 -0.74 8.58
N GLN A 209 -13.64 -0.66 8.35
CA GLN A 209 -12.76 0.22 9.13
C GLN A 209 -13.07 1.71 8.91
N PHE A 210 -13.45 2.09 7.68
CA PHE A 210 -13.83 3.46 7.35
C PHE A 210 -15.15 3.87 8.01
N THR A 211 -16.06 2.92 8.23
CA THR A 211 -17.29 3.16 9.00
C THR A 211 -16.98 3.53 10.45
N GLU A 212 -16.03 2.81 11.08
CA GLU A 212 -15.57 3.13 12.43
C GLU A 212 -14.90 4.51 12.49
N TYR A 213 -14.12 4.88 11.48
CA TYR A 213 -13.52 6.21 11.39
C TYR A 213 -14.58 7.30 11.22
N GLN A 214 -15.58 7.08 10.38
CA GLN A 214 -16.71 8.00 10.22
C GLN A 214 -17.44 8.23 11.56
N ARG A 215 -17.64 7.17 12.35
CA ARG A 215 -18.22 7.27 13.70
C ARG A 215 -17.35 8.13 14.61
N LYS A 216 -16.02 7.98 14.58
CA LYS A 216 -15.10 8.84 15.36
C LYS A 216 -15.25 10.31 14.99
N TYR A 217 -15.30 10.65 13.70
CA TYR A 217 -15.55 12.04 13.25
C TYR A 217 -16.88 12.59 13.78
N TYR A 218 -17.94 11.78 13.72
CA TYR A 218 -19.26 12.16 14.22
C TYR A 218 -19.24 12.44 15.74
N LEU A 219 -18.60 11.56 16.51
CA LEU A 219 -18.45 11.71 17.95
C LEU A 219 -17.63 12.95 18.31
N ILE A 220 -16.52 13.19 17.61
CA ILE A 220 -15.69 14.39 17.78
C ILE A 220 -16.51 15.65 17.53
N LYS A 221 -17.23 15.71 16.41
CA LYS A 221 -18.08 16.85 16.06
C LYS A 221 -19.11 17.13 17.16
N ASN A 222 -19.84 16.11 17.60
CA ASN A 222 -20.88 16.27 18.61
C ASN A 222 -20.30 16.70 19.96
N HIS A 223 -19.19 16.09 20.38
CA HIS A 223 -18.54 16.42 21.64
C HIS A 223 -17.95 17.83 21.62
N LEU A 224 -17.34 18.24 20.50
CA LEU A 224 -16.82 19.59 20.32
C LEU A 224 -17.94 20.64 20.38
N TYR A 225 -19.08 20.37 19.73
CA TYR A 225 -20.23 21.27 19.76
C TYR A 225 -20.85 21.35 21.16
N ASP A 226 -21.05 20.22 21.84
CA ASP A 226 -21.58 20.18 23.21
C ASP A 226 -20.67 20.95 24.19
N CYS A 227 -19.36 20.73 24.12
CA CYS A 227 -18.39 21.50 24.91
C CYS A 227 -18.47 23.00 24.60
N TYR A 228 -18.60 23.39 23.33
CA TYR A 228 -18.74 24.80 22.95
C TYR A 228 -19.97 25.43 23.60
N VAL A 229 -21.12 24.77 23.50
CA VAL A 229 -22.38 25.25 24.07
C VAL A 229 -22.27 25.36 25.59
N LYS A 230 -21.82 24.30 26.27
CA LYS A 230 -21.71 24.29 27.74
C LYS A 230 -20.72 25.33 28.26
N HIS A 231 -19.59 25.53 27.59
CA HIS A 231 -18.54 26.45 28.05
C HIS A 231 -18.80 27.91 27.65
N PHE A 232 -19.06 28.20 26.37
CA PHE A 232 -19.15 29.58 25.89
C PHE A 232 -20.55 30.18 26.03
N ILE A 233 -21.61 29.37 25.94
CA ILE A 233 -22.99 29.86 25.93
C ILE A 233 -23.63 29.68 27.31
N LYS A 234 -23.72 28.45 27.80
CA LYS A 234 -24.46 28.13 29.04
C LYS A 234 -23.68 28.36 30.33
N LYS A 235 -22.34 28.41 30.26
CA LYS A 235 -21.44 28.54 31.43
C LYS A 235 -21.59 27.39 32.45
N GLU A 236 -21.93 26.20 31.96
CA GLU A 236 -22.12 24.97 32.75
C GLU A 236 -20.84 24.12 32.86
N LEU A 237 -19.82 24.40 32.05
CA LEU A 237 -18.59 23.61 31.98
C LEU A 237 -17.36 24.53 32.08
N GLU A 238 -16.49 24.28 33.06
CA GLU A 238 -15.23 25.02 33.20
C GLU A 238 -14.17 24.51 32.22
N LEU A 239 -13.26 25.38 31.82
CA LEU A 239 -12.21 25.04 30.85
C LEU A 239 -11.30 23.89 31.32
N LYS A 240 -11.12 23.73 32.64
CA LYS A 240 -10.28 22.66 33.21
C LYS A 240 -10.88 21.27 32.97
N ASP A 241 -12.20 21.17 32.90
CA ASP A 241 -12.96 19.92 32.76
C ASP A 241 -13.14 19.48 31.30
N ILE A 242 -12.77 20.34 30.34
CA ILE A 242 -12.80 20.02 28.92
C ILE A 242 -11.58 19.18 28.55
N ASN A 243 -11.77 18.14 27.72
CA ASN A 243 -10.66 17.34 27.19
C ASN A 243 -9.63 18.25 26.51
N TYR A 244 -8.36 18.10 26.90
CA TYR A 244 -7.25 18.93 26.42
C TYR A 244 -7.18 18.97 24.88
N SER A 245 -7.46 17.86 24.21
CA SER A 245 -7.39 17.78 22.75
C SER A 245 -8.42 18.66 22.03
N LEU A 246 -9.54 19.01 22.69
CA LEU A 246 -10.60 19.84 22.11
C LEU A 246 -10.41 21.34 22.35
N LYS A 247 -9.64 21.74 23.38
CA LYS A 247 -9.48 23.15 23.78
C LYS A 247 -9.02 24.05 22.64
N PRO A 248 -7.97 23.72 21.86
CA PRO A 248 -7.53 24.58 20.74
C PRO A 248 -8.62 24.78 19.69
N HIS A 249 -9.47 23.77 19.48
CA HIS A 249 -10.53 23.82 18.50
C HIS A 249 -11.74 24.63 18.96
N LEU A 250 -12.06 24.57 20.26
CA LEU A 250 -13.09 25.41 20.87
C LEU A 250 -12.75 26.89 20.75
N PHE A 251 -11.51 27.28 21.05
CA PHE A 251 -11.09 28.68 20.93
C PHE A 251 -11.10 29.16 19.48
N LYS A 252 -10.64 28.34 18.52
CA LYS A 252 -10.75 28.68 17.09
C LYS A 252 -12.19 28.93 16.63
N LEU A 253 -13.13 28.08 17.06
CA LEU A 253 -14.56 28.30 16.79
C LEU A 253 -15.08 29.58 17.46
N HIS A 254 -14.62 29.87 18.68
CA HIS A 254 -15.01 31.08 19.39
C HIS A 254 -14.45 32.36 18.75
N ASP A 255 -13.22 32.31 18.25
CA ASP A 255 -12.59 33.39 17.51
C ASP A 255 -13.28 33.63 16.17
N PHE A 256 -13.71 32.55 15.48
CA PHE A 256 -14.57 32.66 14.30
C PHE A 256 -15.87 33.39 14.62
N TYR A 257 -16.54 33.04 15.73
CA TYR A 257 -17.73 33.76 16.19
C TYR A 257 -17.45 35.24 16.47
N LYS A 258 -16.38 35.56 17.21
CA LYS A 258 -16.00 36.95 17.52
C LYS A 258 -15.73 37.78 16.27
N THR A 259 -15.15 37.17 15.25
CA THR A 259 -14.74 37.86 14.01
C THR A 259 -15.91 38.04 13.05
N THR A 260 -16.79 37.04 12.93
CA THR A 260 -17.87 37.03 11.93
C THR A 260 -19.24 37.40 12.50
N ASN A 261 -19.38 37.39 13.82
CA ASN A 261 -20.63 37.46 14.56
C ASN A 261 -21.65 36.35 14.18
N GLN A 262 -21.21 35.28 13.51
CA GLN A 262 -22.06 34.15 13.13
C GLN A 262 -22.19 33.15 14.27
N LYS A 263 -23.42 32.89 14.73
CA LYS A 263 -23.69 31.92 15.80
C LYS A 263 -23.18 30.54 15.43
N ILE A 264 -22.30 29.99 16.28
CA ILE A 264 -21.82 28.61 16.14
C ILE A 264 -22.97 27.65 16.29
N ASN A 265 -23.16 26.82 15.27
CA ASN A 265 -24.16 25.76 15.21
C ASN A 265 -23.50 24.45 14.75
N SER A 266 -24.27 23.35 14.74
CA SER A 266 -23.78 22.02 14.38
C SER A 266 -23.17 21.95 12.96
N ASN A 267 -23.68 22.75 12.01
CA ASN A 267 -23.16 22.77 10.64
C ASN A 267 -21.78 23.45 10.59
N ILE A 268 -21.61 24.59 11.25
CA ILE A 268 -20.29 25.25 11.33
C ILE A 268 -19.25 24.34 11.99
N VAL A 269 -19.62 23.62 13.04
CA VAL A 269 -18.71 22.66 13.69
C VAL A 269 -18.42 21.47 12.77
N ASN A 270 -19.41 20.98 12.03
CA ASN A 270 -19.23 19.92 11.04
C ASN A 270 -18.20 20.31 9.97
N ASP A 271 -18.37 21.50 9.40
CA ASP A 271 -17.51 22.00 8.33
C ASP A 271 -16.09 22.25 8.86
N TYR A 272 -15.98 22.85 10.05
CA TYR A 272 -14.71 22.99 10.74
C TYR A 272 -14.00 21.64 10.95
N VAL A 273 -14.69 20.62 11.47
CA VAL A 273 -14.12 19.29 11.68
C VAL A 273 -13.77 18.60 10.35
N HIS A 274 -14.51 18.88 9.27
CA HIS A 274 -14.18 18.39 7.93
C HIS A 274 -12.86 18.98 7.41
N GLU A 275 -12.59 20.25 7.69
CA GLU A 275 -11.39 20.95 7.24
C GLU A 275 -10.13 20.69 8.10
N LEU A 276 -10.28 20.13 9.31
CA LEU A 276 -9.13 19.84 10.19
C LEU A 276 -8.15 18.83 9.57
N ASP A 277 -6.86 19.08 9.72
CA ASP A 277 -5.82 18.15 9.26
C ASP A 277 -5.98 16.76 9.88
N GLY A 278 -5.67 15.71 9.13
CA GLY A 278 -5.85 14.33 9.58
C GLY A 278 -5.06 14.03 10.86
N LYS A 279 -3.88 14.64 11.05
CA LYS A 279 -3.10 14.48 12.28
C LYS A 279 -3.75 15.19 13.46
N GLN A 280 -4.44 16.32 13.24
CA GLN A 280 -5.19 17.01 14.29
C GLN A 280 -6.38 16.15 14.75
N ILE A 281 -7.14 15.58 13.81
CA ILE A 281 -8.22 14.67 14.18
C ILE A 281 -7.66 13.42 14.87
N MET A 282 -6.55 12.86 14.38
CA MET A 282 -5.93 11.69 15.00
C MET A 282 -5.48 11.99 16.44
N PHE A 283 -4.95 13.19 16.69
CA PHE A 283 -4.64 13.66 18.04
C PHE A 283 -5.89 13.72 18.92
N ILE A 284 -7.01 14.26 18.43
CA ILE A 284 -8.28 14.26 19.17
C ILE A 284 -8.74 12.83 19.46
N CYS A 285 -8.69 11.94 18.47
CA CYS A 285 -9.07 10.53 18.61
C CYS A 285 -8.29 9.85 19.74
N ASN A 286 -6.97 10.01 19.80
CA ASN A 286 -6.11 9.36 20.79
C ASN A 286 -6.37 9.79 22.25
N TYR A 287 -7.06 10.93 22.45
CA TYR A 287 -7.42 11.43 23.77
C TYR A 287 -8.89 11.20 24.13
N LEU A 288 -9.73 10.82 23.17
CA LEU A 288 -11.16 10.59 23.38
C LEU A 288 -11.56 9.12 23.37
N PHE A 289 -10.77 8.25 22.73
CA PHE A 289 -11.03 6.83 22.54
C PHE A 289 -9.79 6.01 22.87
#